data_AF-A0A1Y0HBZ1-F1
#
_entry.id   AF-A0A1Y0HBZ1-F1
#
_cell.length_a   1.000
_cell.length_b   1.000
_cell.length_c   1.000
_cell.angle_alpha   90.00
_cell.angle_beta   90.00
_cell.angle_gamma   90.00
#
_symmetry.space_group_name_H-M   'P 1'
#
loop_
_entity.id
_entity.type
_entity.pdbx_description
1 polymer ?
#
loop_
_entity_poly.entity_id
_entity_poly.type
_entity_poly.pdbx_seq_one_letter_code
_entity_poly.pdbx_strand_id
1 'polypeptide(L)'
;MSSVTKKLNVVLTAESLSRALQSVNQPGLMCLISSGSKDKRIIGVLEVSSLTLEHFMECNAQMYLIPKVILTDSRSPGYDVLYDEMRERHGYWYQEMMQIGAIHLPSSIEAVWLPMAASHLLAWREPNVNMSGLASVGRELRKEILRLSPEKAVIPQSPGSNKFVRTVRSEARALKIIEAHGFLLNPRLSD
;
A
#
# COMPACT_ATOMS: atom_id res chain seq x y z
N MET A 1 -10.99 12.98 -21.37
CA MET A 1 -11.80 12.71 -20.16
C MET A 1 -10.84 12.39 -19.03
N SER A 2 -10.81 13.20 -17.96
CA SER A 2 -10.01 12.91 -16.77
C SER A 2 -10.56 11.65 -16.10
N SER A 3 -9.87 10.52 -16.24
CA SER A 3 -10.21 9.33 -15.45
C SER A 3 -9.77 9.61 -14.01
N VAL A 4 -10.68 10.13 -13.19
CA VAL A 4 -10.45 10.26 -11.76
C VAL A 4 -10.29 8.86 -11.21
N THR A 5 -9.04 8.44 -11.03
CA THR A 5 -8.67 7.12 -10.54
C THR A 5 -9.30 6.94 -9.16
N LYS A 6 -10.24 6.00 -9.04
CA LYS A 6 -11.00 5.81 -7.79
C LYS A 6 -10.04 5.25 -6.74
N LYS A 7 -9.76 6.02 -5.69
CA LYS A 7 -9.03 5.53 -4.51
C LYS A 7 -9.75 4.30 -3.98
N LEU A 8 -9.04 3.18 -3.89
CA LEU A 8 -9.60 1.95 -3.34
C LEU A 8 -9.08 1.82 -1.92
N ASN A 9 -9.97 2.02 -0.95
CA ASN A 9 -9.63 1.87 0.45
C ASN A 9 -9.70 0.40 0.83
N VAL A 10 -8.57 -0.21 1.18
CA VAL A 10 -8.46 -1.64 1.52
C VAL A 10 -7.75 -1.83 2.85
N VAL A 11 -8.17 -2.86 3.59
CA VAL A 11 -7.47 -3.36 4.77
C VAL A 11 -7.24 -4.84 4.58
N LEU A 12 -5.97 -5.24 4.60
CA LEU A 12 -5.52 -6.61 4.43
C LEU A 12 -4.50 -6.95 5.52
N THR A 13 -4.41 -8.22 5.85
CA THR A 13 -3.33 -8.81 6.64
C THR A 13 -2.05 -8.86 5.82
N ALA A 14 -0.91 -8.95 6.52
CA ALA A 14 0.39 -9.19 5.92
C ALA A 14 0.41 -10.41 5.01
N GLU A 15 -0.34 -11.45 5.39
CA GLU A 15 -0.49 -12.69 4.63
C GLU A 15 -1.21 -12.46 3.29
N SER A 16 -2.34 -11.76 3.30
CA SER A 16 -3.08 -11.42 2.09
C SER A 16 -2.33 -10.44 1.20
N LEU A 17 -1.56 -9.51 1.77
CA LEU A 17 -0.68 -8.63 0.98
C LEU A 17 0.46 -9.39 0.30
N SER A 18 1.12 -10.28 1.05
CA SER A 18 2.15 -11.15 0.48
C SER A 18 1.59 -11.99 -0.66
N ARG A 19 0.41 -12.61 -0.46
CA ARG A 19 -0.30 -13.36 -1.51
C ARG A 19 -0.62 -12.49 -2.74
N ALA A 20 -1.11 -11.27 -2.51
CA ALA A 20 -1.43 -10.36 -3.60
C ALA A 20 -0.18 -10.02 -4.43
N LEU A 21 0.96 -9.81 -3.79
CA LEU A 21 2.23 -9.53 -4.45
C LEU A 21 2.79 -10.73 -5.21
N GLN A 22 2.62 -11.95 -4.68
CA GLN A 22 3.03 -13.15 -5.41
C GLN A 22 2.28 -13.31 -6.74
N SER A 23 1.05 -12.81 -6.86
CA SER A 23 0.29 -12.86 -8.12
C SER A 23 0.88 -11.98 -9.23
N VAL A 24 1.75 -11.03 -8.88
CA VAL A 24 2.43 -10.13 -9.82
C VAL A 24 3.94 -10.23 -9.74
N ASN A 25 4.45 -11.26 -9.08
CA ASN A 25 5.88 -11.52 -8.96
C ASN A 25 6.45 -11.89 -10.32
N GLN A 26 7.25 -11.01 -10.89
CA GLN A 26 7.91 -11.20 -12.18
C GLN A 26 9.37 -10.74 -12.13
N PRO A 27 10.26 -11.38 -12.90
CA PRO A 27 11.64 -10.93 -13.01
C PRO A 27 11.72 -9.45 -13.39
N GLY A 28 12.49 -8.67 -12.63
CA GLY A 28 12.67 -7.24 -12.88
C GLY A 28 11.65 -6.32 -12.21
N LEU A 29 10.80 -6.82 -11.31
CA LEU A 29 10.00 -5.99 -10.40
C LEU A 29 10.70 -5.88 -9.04
N MET A 30 10.92 -4.64 -8.60
CA MET A 30 11.60 -4.32 -7.34
C MET A 30 10.62 -3.64 -6.39
N CYS A 31 10.83 -3.83 -5.09
CA CYS A 31 10.12 -3.16 -4.01
C CYS A 31 11.09 -2.22 -3.28
N LEU A 32 10.78 -0.93 -3.35
CA LEU A 32 11.42 0.11 -2.55
C LEU A 32 10.75 0.16 -1.18
N ILE A 33 11.53 0.14 -0.10
CA ILE A 33 11.02 0.11 1.27
C ILE A 33 11.61 1.29 2.04
N SER A 34 10.75 2.10 2.62
CA SER A 34 11.13 3.20 3.52
C SER A 34 10.32 3.16 4.81
N SER A 35 10.90 3.68 5.89
CA SER A 35 10.20 3.82 7.17
C SER A 35 9.02 4.76 7.03
N GLY A 36 7.87 4.41 7.61
CA GLY A 36 6.71 5.29 7.70
C GLY A 36 6.86 6.41 8.73
N SER A 37 7.93 6.43 9.54
CA SER A 37 8.21 7.45 10.55
C SER A 37 8.47 8.84 9.95
N LYS A 38 8.49 9.89 10.78
CA LYS A 38 8.79 11.26 10.33
C LYS A 38 10.15 11.39 9.65
N ASP A 39 11.12 10.57 10.06
CA ASP A 39 12.48 10.62 9.54
C ASP A 39 12.62 9.92 8.18
N LYS A 40 11.57 9.21 7.72
CA LYS A 40 11.48 8.52 6.43
C LYS A 40 12.84 7.97 6.01
N ARG A 41 13.37 6.94 6.66
CA ARG A 41 14.67 6.38 6.25
C ARG A 41 14.47 5.27 5.22
N ILE A 42 15.33 5.22 4.20
CA ILE A 42 15.37 4.07 3.29
C ILE A 42 15.76 2.83 4.11
N ILE A 43 14.93 1.81 4.02
CA ILE A 43 15.14 0.51 4.69
C ILE A 43 15.82 -0.46 3.71
N GLY A 44 15.36 -0.48 2.45
CA GLY A 44 15.96 -1.37 1.46
C GLY A 44 15.31 -1.31 0.09
N VAL A 45 15.94 -2.01 -0.84
CA VAL A 45 15.48 -2.25 -2.20
C VAL A 45 15.59 -3.75 -2.44
N LEU A 46 14.45 -4.43 -2.57
CA LEU A 46 14.38 -5.88 -2.64
C LEU A 46 13.65 -6.33 -3.90
N GLU A 47 14.00 -7.49 -4.43
CA GLU A 47 13.15 -8.15 -5.42
C GLU A 47 11.84 -8.58 -4.74
N VAL A 48 10.71 -8.58 -5.48
CA VAL A 48 9.41 -8.98 -4.92
C VAL A 48 9.44 -10.42 -4.37
N SER A 49 10.23 -11.29 -4.98
CA SER A 49 10.50 -12.65 -4.53
C SER A 49 11.16 -12.75 -3.15
N SER A 50 11.84 -11.70 -2.70
CA SER A 50 12.56 -11.65 -1.42
C SER A 50 11.72 -11.07 -0.27
N LEU A 51 10.49 -10.60 -0.55
CA LEU A 51 9.60 -10.05 0.47
C LEU A 51 9.01 -11.17 1.32
N THR A 52 9.20 -11.05 2.63
CA THR A 52 8.65 -11.94 3.66
C THR A 52 7.48 -11.28 4.40
N LEU A 53 6.75 -12.04 5.21
CA LEU A 53 5.66 -11.52 6.04
C LEU A 53 6.13 -10.42 7.00
N GLU A 54 7.34 -10.55 7.57
CA GLU A 54 7.91 -9.60 8.53
C GLU A 54 7.99 -8.18 7.97
N HIS A 55 8.35 -8.04 6.68
CA HIS A 55 8.38 -6.74 6.01
C HIS A 55 7.02 -6.04 6.05
N PHE A 56 5.93 -6.80 6.00
CA PHE A 56 4.57 -6.27 6.07
C PHE A 56 4.05 -6.15 7.49
N MET A 57 4.61 -6.84 8.49
CA MET A 57 4.11 -6.84 9.87
C MET A 57 4.79 -5.83 10.78
N GLU A 58 6.09 -5.62 10.63
CA GLU A 58 6.87 -4.94 11.69
C GLU A 58 7.32 -3.53 11.31
N CYS A 59 7.36 -3.20 10.01
CA CYS A 59 8.17 -2.07 9.58
C CYS A 59 7.44 -0.71 9.54
N ASN A 60 6.12 -0.63 9.82
CA ASN A 60 5.28 0.54 9.50
C ASN A 60 5.78 1.21 8.21
N ALA A 61 6.00 0.42 7.15
CA ALA A 61 6.79 0.84 6.02
C ALA A 61 5.92 1.39 4.90
N GLN A 62 6.46 2.36 4.17
CA GLN A 62 5.98 2.76 2.86
C GLN A 62 6.72 1.95 1.81
N MET A 63 5.96 1.25 0.98
CA MET A 63 6.48 0.35 -0.02
C MET A 63 5.99 0.74 -1.42
N TYR A 64 6.89 0.67 -2.39
CA TYR A 64 6.59 1.02 -3.78
C TYR A 64 7.17 -0.03 -4.74
N LEU A 65 6.37 -0.47 -5.71
CA LEU A 65 6.87 -1.32 -6.79
C LEU A 65 7.38 -0.47 -7.95
N ILE A 66 8.57 -0.77 -8.43
CA ILE A 66 9.19 -0.15 -9.60
C ILE A 66 9.82 -1.20 -10.53
N PRO A 67 10.01 -0.91 -11.82
CA PRO A 67 10.85 -1.72 -12.70
C PRO A 67 12.33 -1.62 -12.28
N LYS A 68 13.04 -2.74 -12.33
CA LYS A 68 14.49 -2.82 -12.07
C LYS A 68 15.31 -1.90 -12.97
N VAL A 69 14.85 -1.66 -14.21
CA VAL A 69 15.54 -0.77 -15.15
C VAL A 69 15.70 0.66 -14.63
N ILE A 70 14.78 1.16 -13.79
CA ILE A 70 14.90 2.49 -13.17
C ILE A 70 16.11 2.56 -12.23
N LEU A 71 16.56 1.43 -11.67
CA LEU A 71 17.75 1.38 -10.80
C LEU A 71 19.05 1.20 -11.56
N THR A 72 19.00 0.64 -12.77
CA THR A 72 20.19 0.14 -13.48
C THR A 72 20.53 0.90 -14.75
N ASP A 73 19.59 1.64 -15.33
CA ASP A 73 19.79 2.41 -16.56
C ASP A 73 19.57 3.89 -16.31
N SER A 74 20.63 4.69 -16.41
CA SER A 74 20.58 6.15 -16.22
C SER A 74 19.76 6.89 -17.27
N ARG A 75 19.41 6.22 -18.37
CA ARG A 75 18.49 6.78 -19.39
C ARG A 75 17.03 6.49 -19.08
N SER A 76 16.75 5.68 -18.06
CA SER A 76 15.38 5.32 -17.70
C SER A 76 14.64 6.53 -17.13
N PRO A 77 13.41 6.84 -17.59
CA PRO A 77 12.59 7.87 -16.98
C PRO A 77 12.37 7.57 -15.49
N GLY A 78 12.77 8.52 -14.63
CA GLY A 78 12.68 8.40 -13.17
C GLY A 78 13.97 7.95 -12.49
N TYR A 79 15.04 7.64 -13.23
CA TYR A 79 16.37 7.34 -12.64
C TYR A 79 16.85 8.48 -11.75
N ASP A 80 16.89 9.71 -12.27
CA ASP A 80 17.41 10.88 -11.55
C ASP A 80 16.62 11.16 -10.27
N VAL A 81 15.27 11.10 -10.34
CA VAL A 81 14.40 11.27 -9.18
C VAL A 81 14.72 10.21 -8.11
N LEU A 82 14.81 8.94 -8.50
CA LEU A 82 15.11 7.87 -7.55
C LEU A 82 16.53 7.97 -6.99
N TYR A 83 17.49 8.34 -7.81
CA TYR A 83 18.89 8.50 -7.41
C TYR A 83 19.05 9.66 -6.43
N ASP A 84 18.38 10.80 -6.65
CA ASP A 84 18.39 11.94 -5.74
C ASP A 84 17.80 11.56 -4.38
N GLU A 85 16.64 10.90 -4.35
CA GLU A 85 16.03 10.38 -3.11
C GLU A 85 17.00 9.44 -2.35
N MET A 86 17.64 8.52 -3.08
CA MET A 86 18.63 7.60 -2.49
C MET A 86 19.88 8.32 -1.96
N ARG A 87 20.39 9.31 -2.71
CA ARG A 87 21.61 10.06 -2.37
C ARG A 87 21.40 10.91 -1.13
N GLU A 88 20.25 11.58 -1.03
CA GLU A 88 19.90 12.43 0.10
C GLU A 88 19.51 11.62 1.35
N ARG A 89 19.37 10.29 1.19
CA ARG A 89 18.92 9.35 2.24
C ARG A 89 17.57 9.74 2.84
N HIS A 90 16.81 10.53 2.10
CA HIS A 90 15.41 10.79 2.36
C HIS A 90 14.64 9.59 1.83
N GLY A 91 13.73 9.08 2.63
CA GLY A 91 12.92 7.92 2.29
C GLY A 91 11.96 8.28 1.19
N TYR A 92 11.47 7.27 0.49
CA TYR A 92 10.72 7.43 -0.73
C TYR A 92 9.40 8.18 -0.51
N TRP A 93 9.39 9.48 -0.86
CA TRP A 93 8.22 10.31 -0.71
C TRP A 93 7.13 9.94 -1.73
N TYR A 94 5.87 10.04 -1.28
CA TYR A 94 4.74 9.57 -2.08
C TYR A 94 4.62 10.31 -3.41
N GLN A 95 4.84 11.63 -3.45
CA GLN A 95 4.57 12.42 -4.66
C GLN A 95 5.60 12.09 -5.76
N GLU A 96 6.85 11.94 -5.36
CA GLU A 96 8.05 11.64 -6.12
C GLU A 96 7.95 10.23 -6.69
N MET A 97 7.55 9.26 -5.87
CA MET A 97 7.30 7.90 -6.33
C MET A 97 6.14 7.81 -7.33
N MET A 98 5.09 8.62 -7.15
CA MET A 98 4.02 8.69 -8.15
C MET A 98 4.45 9.38 -9.45
N GLN A 99 5.38 10.34 -9.41
CA GLN A 99 5.93 10.99 -10.61
C GLN A 99 6.68 9.99 -11.51
N ILE A 100 7.42 9.06 -10.91
CA ILE A 100 8.09 7.98 -11.64
C ILE A 100 7.15 6.80 -11.97
N GLY A 101 5.85 6.93 -11.70
CA GLY A 101 4.85 5.90 -12.02
C GLY A 101 4.91 4.65 -11.15
N ALA A 102 5.52 4.72 -9.95
CA ALA A 102 5.61 3.59 -9.04
C ALA A 102 4.24 3.14 -8.51
N ILE A 103 4.16 1.87 -8.08
CA ILE A 103 2.95 1.34 -7.44
C ILE A 103 3.09 1.40 -5.93
N HIS A 104 2.38 2.33 -5.28
CA HIS A 104 2.30 2.34 -3.83
C HIS A 104 1.52 1.12 -3.31
N LEU A 105 2.11 0.38 -2.39
CA LEU A 105 1.48 -0.77 -1.74
C LEU A 105 0.73 -0.33 -0.48
N PRO A 106 -0.43 -0.92 -0.17
CA PRO A 106 -1.07 -0.72 1.13
C PRO A 106 -0.23 -1.35 2.25
N SER A 107 -0.28 -0.76 3.44
CA SER A 107 0.28 -1.37 4.65
C SER A 107 -0.67 -2.44 5.21
N SER A 108 -0.12 -3.43 5.89
CA SER A 108 -0.94 -4.45 6.55
C SER A 108 -1.62 -3.89 7.81
N ILE A 109 -2.69 -4.56 8.25
CA ILE A 109 -3.33 -4.24 9.52
C ILE A 109 -2.41 -4.50 10.72
N GLU A 110 -1.47 -5.45 10.62
CA GLU A 110 -0.51 -5.78 11.66
C GLU A 110 0.57 -4.68 11.83
N ALA A 111 0.97 -4.03 10.75
CA ALA A 111 2.01 -2.99 10.77
C ALA A 111 1.51 -1.61 11.19
N VAL A 112 0.20 -1.40 11.32
CA VAL A 112 -0.32 -0.08 11.67
C VAL A 112 -1.03 -0.11 13.01
N TRP A 113 -0.62 0.84 13.84
CA TRP A 113 -1.27 1.09 15.11
C TRP A 113 -2.73 1.50 14.88
N LEU A 114 -3.67 0.66 15.32
CA LEU A 114 -5.11 0.78 15.04
C LEU A 114 -5.74 2.14 15.38
N PRO A 115 -5.35 2.83 16.46
CA PRO A 115 -5.76 4.21 16.70
C PRO A 115 -5.32 5.24 15.64
N MET A 116 -4.23 4.97 14.91
CA MET A 116 -3.77 5.75 13.75
C MET A 116 -4.19 5.13 12.40
N ALA A 117 -4.63 3.87 12.40
CA ALA A 117 -5.02 3.12 11.21
C ALA A 117 -6.14 3.78 10.41
N ALA A 118 -7.15 4.34 11.09
CA ALA A 118 -8.29 4.96 10.43
C ALA A 118 -7.89 6.19 9.56
N SER A 119 -6.71 6.79 9.81
CA SER A 119 -6.20 7.91 9.03
C SER A 119 -5.15 7.53 7.97
N HIS A 120 -4.36 6.47 8.19
CA HIS A 120 -3.22 6.11 7.32
C HIS A 120 -3.33 4.79 6.53
N LEU A 121 -4.08 3.78 7.00
CA LEU A 121 -4.14 2.45 6.35
C LEU A 121 -4.91 2.42 5.04
N LEU A 122 -5.81 3.38 4.86
CA LEU A 122 -6.97 3.18 4.02
C LEU A 122 -6.82 3.76 2.62
N ALA A 123 -5.63 4.16 2.19
CA ALA A 123 -5.46 4.82 0.90
C ALA A 123 -4.50 4.06 0.00
N TRP A 124 -4.90 2.86 -0.46
CA TRP A 124 -4.35 2.40 -1.72
C TRP A 124 -4.89 3.30 -2.83
N ARG A 125 -4.01 4.18 -3.31
CA ARG A 125 -4.27 4.94 -4.52
C ARG A 125 -3.88 4.04 -5.67
N GLU A 126 -4.83 3.78 -6.57
CA GLU A 126 -4.50 3.17 -7.86
C GLU A 126 -3.30 3.95 -8.42
N PRO A 127 -2.20 3.24 -8.73
CA PRO A 127 -1.03 3.92 -9.20
C PRO A 127 -1.40 4.64 -10.49
N ASN A 128 -1.09 5.94 -10.55
CA ASN A 128 -1.24 6.70 -11.78
C ASN A 128 -0.07 6.30 -12.69
N VAL A 129 -0.13 5.06 -13.18
CA VAL A 129 0.99 4.44 -13.88
C VAL A 129 1.02 4.97 -15.29
N ASN A 130 1.90 5.94 -15.54
CA ASN A 130 2.18 6.43 -16.88
C ASN A 130 3.23 5.55 -17.60
N MET A 131 3.88 4.62 -16.90
CA MET A 131 4.88 3.71 -17.48
C MET A 131 4.26 2.47 -18.13
N SER A 132 4.59 2.22 -19.40
CA SER A 132 4.28 0.96 -20.08
C SER A 132 4.91 -0.23 -19.33
N GLY A 133 4.11 -1.17 -18.86
CA GLY A 133 4.57 -2.39 -18.15
C GLY A 133 4.12 -2.48 -16.69
N LEU A 134 4.18 -1.39 -15.92
CA LEU A 134 3.63 -1.38 -14.56
C LEU A 134 2.09 -1.30 -14.56
N ALA A 135 1.48 -0.82 -15.65
CA ALA A 135 0.03 -0.70 -15.73
C ALA A 135 -0.67 -2.08 -15.71
N SER A 136 -0.07 -3.11 -16.33
CA SER A 136 -0.58 -4.48 -16.23
C SER A 136 -0.40 -5.06 -14.83
N VAL A 137 0.78 -4.86 -14.22
CA VAL A 137 1.07 -5.24 -12.82
C VAL A 137 0.04 -4.63 -11.88
N GLY A 138 -0.20 -3.32 -11.98
CA GLY A 138 -1.17 -2.61 -11.16
C GLY A 138 -2.59 -3.14 -11.34
N ARG A 139 -2.99 -3.52 -12.56
CA ARG A 139 -4.30 -4.12 -12.83
C ARG A 139 -4.44 -5.53 -12.23
N GLU A 140 -3.45 -6.39 -12.37
CA GLU A 140 -3.49 -7.74 -11.80
C GLU A 140 -3.44 -7.70 -10.28
N LEU A 141 -2.56 -6.88 -9.70
CA LEU A 141 -2.50 -6.65 -8.26
C LEU A 141 -3.85 -6.15 -7.73
N ARG A 142 -4.50 -5.22 -8.44
CA ARG A 142 -5.83 -4.74 -8.10
C ARG A 142 -6.87 -5.85 -8.08
N LYS A 143 -6.90 -6.69 -9.11
CA LYS A 143 -7.86 -7.80 -9.20
C LYS A 143 -7.69 -8.74 -8.01
N GLU A 144 -6.45 -9.08 -7.68
CA GLU A 144 -6.14 -9.98 -6.57
C GLU A 144 -6.50 -9.35 -5.22
N ILE A 145 -6.16 -8.07 -5.00
CA ILE A 145 -6.59 -7.32 -3.80
C ILE A 145 -8.11 -7.32 -3.66
N LEU A 146 -8.85 -7.06 -4.74
CA LEU A 146 -10.32 -7.06 -4.72
C LEU A 146 -10.89 -8.46 -4.44
N ARG A 147 -10.25 -9.51 -4.96
CA ARG A 147 -10.63 -10.91 -4.72
C ARG A 147 -10.41 -11.29 -3.26
N LEU A 148 -9.32 -10.82 -2.65
CA LEU A 148 -8.97 -11.06 -1.23
C LEU A 148 -9.77 -10.19 -0.27
N SER A 149 -10.34 -9.07 -0.72
CA SER A 149 -11.14 -8.14 0.09
C SER A 149 -12.63 -8.10 -0.33
N PRO A 150 -13.37 -9.21 -0.18
CA PRO A 150 -14.79 -9.27 -0.57
C PRO A 150 -15.67 -8.41 0.34
N GLU A 151 -15.32 -8.30 1.62
CA GLU A 151 -16.14 -7.64 2.63
C GLU A 151 -16.07 -6.13 2.52
N LYS A 152 -17.15 -5.47 2.93
CA LYS A 152 -17.19 -4.01 3.06
C LYS A 152 -17.47 -3.66 4.52
N ALA A 153 -16.71 -2.70 5.03
CA ALA A 153 -16.86 -2.22 6.40
C ALA A 153 -16.84 -0.70 6.47
N VAL A 154 -17.42 -0.18 7.55
CA VAL A 154 -17.36 1.23 7.92
C VAL A 154 -16.53 1.34 9.19
N ILE A 155 -15.40 2.02 9.07
CA ILE A 155 -14.44 2.20 10.17
C ILE A 155 -14.48 3.67 10.60
N PRO A 156 -14.76 3.97 11.88
CA PRO A 156 -14.69 5.32 12.39
C PRO A 156 -13.25 5.73 12.66
N GLN A 157 -13.01 7.04 12.72
CA GLN A 157 -11.68 7.57 13.01
C GLN A 157 -11.16 7.19 14.41
N SER A 158 -12.06 6.99 15.37
CA SER A 158 -11.77 6.57 16.74
C SER A 158 -12.83 5.58 17.23
N PRO A 159 -12.50 4.71 18.21
CA PRO A 159 -13.46 3.76 18.76
C PRO A 159 -14.71 4.47 19.28
N GLY A 160 -15.88 3.93 18.98
CA GLY A 160 -17.16 4.50 19.41
C GLY A 160 -17.59 5.81 18.74
N SER A 161 -16.79 6.38 17.83
CA SER A 161 -17.21 7.56 17.06
C SER A 161 -18.12 7.17 15.90
N ASN A 162 -19.17 7.94 15.63
CA ASN A 162 -19.94 7.88 14.39
C ASN A 162 -19.54 9.00 13.39
N LYS A 163 -18.58 9.85 13.77
CA LYS A 163 -18.05 10.95 12.96
C LYS A 163 -16.79 10.51 12.22
N PHE A 164 -16.62 11.04 11.00
CA PHE A 164 -15.45 10.81 10.14
C PHE A 164 -15.20 9.33 9.84
N VAL A 165 -16.22 8.68 9.29
CA VAL A 165 -16.17 7.26 8.93
C VAL A 165 -15.57 7.04 7.54
N ARG A 166 -14.85 5.93 7.37
CA ARG A 166 -14.33 5.49 6.08
C ARG A 166 -14.95 4.16 5.69
N THR A 167 -15.41 4.08 4.44
CA THR A 167 -15.76 2.81 3.82
C THR A 167 -14.51 2.14 3.30
N VAL A 168 -14.33 0.88 3.68
CA VAL A 168 -13.16 0.07 3.31
C VAL A 168 -13.62 -1.27 2.76
N ARG A 169 -12.79 -1.86 1.90
CA ARG A 169 -12.87 -3.28 1.57
C ARG A 169 -11.89 -4.05 2.44
N SER A 170 -12.26 -5.23 2.90
CA SER A 170 -11.38 -6.02 3.75
C SER A 170 -11.62 -7.51 3.62
N GLU A 171 -10.67 -8.29 4.11
CA GLU A 171 -10.87 -9.71 4.34
C GLU A 171 -11.45 -9.95 5.74
N ALA A 172 -12.14 -11.08 5.92
CA ALA A 172 -12.82 -11.40 7.17
C ALA A 172 -11.87 -11.38 8.39
N ARG A 173 -10.62 -11.83 8.23
CA ARG A 173 -9.64 -11.88 9.33
C ARG A 173 -9.23 -10.47 9.78
N ALA A 174 -8.97 -9.56 8.85
CA ALA A 174 -8.62 -8.18 9.18
C ALA A 174 -9.80 -7.44 9.86
N LEU A 175 -11.04 -7.71 9.44
CA LEU A 175 -12.23 -7.17 10.12
C LEU A 175 -12.35 -7.62 11.58
N LYS A 176 -12.05 -8.89 11.87
CA LYS A 176 -12.04 -9.39 13.26
C LYS A 176 -11.01 -8.65 14.13
N ILE A 177 -9.85 -8.32 13.56
CA ILE A 177 -8.83 -7.52 14.26
C ILE A 177 -9.36 -6.11 14.56
N ILE A 178 -9.99 -5.47 13.56
CA ILE A 178 -10.59 -4.14 13.72
C ILE A 178 -11.72 -4.13 14.78
N GLU A 179 -12.60 -5.13 14.72
CA GLU A 179 -13.72 -5.31 15.65
C GLU A 179 -13.23 -5.51 17.09
N ALA A 180 -12.23 -6.36 17.29
CA ALA A 180 -11.63 -6.60 18.61
C ALA A 180 -11.05 -5.32 19.26
N HIS A 181 -10.76 -4.29 18.47
CA HIS A 181 -10.27 -2.99 18.95
C HIS A 181 -11.36 -1.90 19.00
N GLY A 182 -12.63 -2.24 18.76
CA GLY A 182 -13.77 -1.31 18.86
C GLY A 182 -13.90 -0.33 17.69
N PHE A 183 -13.26 -0.61 16.56
CA PHE A 183 -13.24 0.25 15.35
C PHE A 183 -14.21 -0.20 14.25
N LEU A 184 -15.10 -1.14 14.52
CA LEU A 184 -16.08 -1.56 13.51
C LEU A 184 -17.45 -0.97 13.87
N LEU A 185 -17.99 -0.13 12.99
CA LEU A 185 -19.39 0.27 13.11
C LEU A 185 -20.25 -0.89 12.63
N ASN A 186 -21.08 -1.41 13.53
CA ASN A 186 -22.06 -2.41 13.17
C ASN A 186 -23.15 -1.72 12.35
N PRO A 187 -23.38 -2.06 11.06
CA PRO A 187 -24.38 -1.39 10.24
C PRO A 187 -25.82 -1.60 10.75
N ARG A 188 -26.01 -2.46 11.76
CA ARG A 188 -27.29 -2.71 12.45
C ARG A 188 -27.51 -1.89 13.73
N LEU A 189 -26.57 -1.03 14.11
CA LEU A 189 -26.64 -0.21 15.35
C LEU A 189 -26.75 1.30 15.08
N SER A 190 -26.80 1.71 13.82
CA SER A 190 -27.20 3.06 13.44
C SER A 190 -28.70 3.05 13.20
N ASP A 191 -29.44 3.33 14.28
CA ASP A 191 -30.87 3.68 14.43
C ASP A 191 -31.90 3.01 13.50
#